data_AF-A0A352GJQ9-F1
#
_entry.id   AF-A0A352GJQ9-F1
#
_cell.length_a   1.000
_cell.length_b   1.000
_cell.length_c   1.000
_cell.angle_alpha   90.00
_cell.angle_beta   90.00
_cell.angle_gamma   90.00
#
_symmetry.space_group_name_H-M   'P 1'
#
loop_
_entity.id
_entity.type
_entity.pdbx_description
1 polymer ?
#
loop_
_entity_poly.entity_id
_entity_poly.type
_entity_poly.pdbx_seq_one_letter_code
_entity_poly.pdbx_strand_id
1 'polypeptide(L)'
;MAGVKSVGVSVLAALTIQFMVCSSPAVAGSLASVANGETAAVAPVSATPQAVVPRVLSDADTQLYQRIFEVQEDGDWKEADRLIAKLSDKLLMGHVLAQRYLHPRKYRSNYKELKAWMAEYADHPQARRIYQLSLRRR
;
A
#
# COMPACT_ATOMS: atom_id res chain seq x y z
N MET A 1 4.24 -23.82 62.98
CA MET A 1 4.96 -22.54 62.79
C MET A 1 4.89 -22.24 61.30
N ALA A 2 3.85 -21.52 60.88
CA ALA A 2 3.84 -20.05 60.63
C ALA A 2 4.71 -19.72 59.40
N GLY A 3 4.10 -19.49 58.23
CA GLY A 3 3.75 -18.14 57.73
C GLY A 3 4.87 -17.69 56.77
N VAL A 4 4.67 -17.08 55.62
CA VAL A 4 3.64 -16.12 55.18
C VAL A 4 3.56 -16.20 53.64
N LYS A 5 2.34 -16.18 53.10
CA LYS A 5 2.03 -15.88 51.69
C LYS A 5 1.84 -14.38 51.51
N SER A 6 1.92 -13.90 50.26
CA SER A 6 1.46 -12.59 49.75
C SER A 6 2.53 -11.48 49.77
N VAL A 7 2.58 -10.45 48.92
CA VAL A 7 1.64 -9.82 47.96
C VAL A 7 2.52 -9.10 46.91
N GLY A 8 2.03 -8.85 45.67
CA GLY A 8 2.64 -7.78 44.86
C GLY A 8 2.21 -7.62 43.41
N VAL A 9 0.96 -7.94 43.02
CA VAL A 9 0.44 -7.53 41.71
C VAL A 9 -0.10 -6.10 41.86
N SER A 10 0.67 -5.12 41.40
CA SER A 10 0.21 -3.74 41.15
C SER A 10 -0.32 -3.69 39.71
N VAL A 11 -1.64 -3.63 39.50
CA VAL A 11 -2.48 -2.41 39.50
C VAL A 11 -2.30 -1.58 38.21
N LEU A 12 -3.31 -1.72 37.36
CA LEU A 12 -3.96 -0.68 36.54
C LEU A 12 -3.14 0.11 35.51
N ALA A 13 -3.37 -0.23 34.24
CA ALA A 13 -3.74 0.75 33.22
C ALA A 13 -4.43 0.04 32.04
N ALA A 14 -5.70 -0.33 32.22
CA ALA A 14 -6.57 -0.72 31.12
C ALA A 14 -6.95 0.56 30.35
N LEU A 15 -6.20 0.88 29.30
CA LEU A 15 -6.55 1.97 28.38
C LEU A 15 -7.50 1.40 27.31
N THR A 16 -8.79 1.35 27.64
CA THR A 16 -9.85 1.02 26.69
C THR A 16 -9.99 2.16 25.69
N ILE A 17 -9.57 1.92 24.44
CA ILE A 17 -9.81 2.84 23.33
C ILE A 17 -11.30 2.74 22.98
N GLN A 18 -12.07 3.72 23.46
CA GLN A 18 -13.48 3.88 23.12
C GLN A 18 -13.60 4.16 21.61
N PHE A 19 -14.02 3.15 20.84
CA PHE A 19 -14.46 3.34 19.46
C PHE A 19 -15.76 4.16 19.49
N MET A 20 -15.64 5.46 19.20
CA MET A 20 -16.79 6.33 18.98
C MET A 20 -17.47 5.91 17.68
N VAL A 21 -18.52 5.08 17.82
CA VAL A 21 -19.45 4.74 16.74
C VAL A 21 -20.26 6.00 16.44
N CYS A 22 -19.92 6.69 15.36
CA CYS A 22 -20.81 7.67 14.73
C CYS A 22 -21.92 6.90 14.01
N SER A 23 -23.02 6.67 14.73
CA SER A 23 -24.28 6.20 14.15
C SER A 23 -24.85 7.32 13.28
N SER A 24 -24.77 7.17 11.96
CA SER A 24 -25.40 8.10 11.01
C SER A 24 -26.92 7.96 11.10
N PRO A 25 -27.68 9.03 11.40
CA PRO A 25 -29.13 8.99 11.27
C PRO A 25 -29.50 8.94 9.79
N ALA A 26 -30.17 7.85 9.39
CA ALA A 26 -30.83 7.75 8.11
C ALA A 26 -31.91 8.84 8.02
N VAL A 27 -31.65 9.88 7.23
CA VAL A 27 -32.66 10.88 6.88
C VAL A 27 -33.66 10.20 5.95
N ALA A 28 -34.86 9.95 6.48
CA ALA A 28 -36.03 9.55 5.70
C ALA A 28 -36.42 10.71 4.78
N GLY A 29 -35.97 10.65 3.53
CA GLY A 29 -36.39 11.55 2.47
C GLY A 29 -37.86 11.32 2.14
N SER A 30 -38.68 12.30 2.48
CA SER A 30 -40.10 12.43 2.13
C SER A 30 -40.34 12.19 0.65
N LEU A 31 -41.32 11.34 0.32
CA LEU A 31 -41.86 11.19 -1.04
C LEU A 31 -42.59 12.48 -1.42
N ALA A 32 -41.86 13.42 -2.02
CA ALA A 32 -42.48 14.54 -2.73
C ALA A 32 -42.99 14.01 -4.09
N SER A 33 -44.29 13.73 -4.13
CA SER A 33 -45.05 13.58 -5.37
C SER A 33 -45.01 14.91 -6.13
N VAL A 34 -44.32 14.95 -7.26
CA VAL A 34 -44.47 16.01 -8.27
C VAL A 34 -45.15 15.39 -9.48
N ALA A 35 -46.41 15.75 -9.65
CA ALA A 35 -47.18 15.47 -10.83
C ALA A 35 -46.85 16.48 -11.94
N ASN A 36 -46.71 15.95 -13.15
CA ASN A 36 -46.86 16.55 -14.47
C ASN A 36 -45.81 17.54 -14.98
N GLY A 37 -45.17 17.15 -16.08
CA GLY A 37 -44.68 18.06 -17.12
C GLY A 37 -43.28 17.73 -17.61
N GLU A 38 -43.20 17.12 -18.80
CA GLU A 38 -42.01 17.09 -19.68
C GLU A 38 -40.92 16.03 -19.38
N THR A 39 -41.24 14.77 -19.72
CA THR A 39 -40.25 13.73 -19.99
C THR A 39 -39.40 14.10 -21.22
N ALA A 40 -38.30 14.82 -21.00
CA ALA A 40 -37.15 14.72 -21.88
C ALA A 40 -36.56 13.32 -21.71
N ALA A 41 -36.83 12.44 -22.67
CA ALA A 41 -36.25 11.10 -22.72
C ALA A 41 -34.72 11.23 -22.79
N VAL A 42 -34.06 11.08 -21.64
CA VAL A 42 -32.62 10.79 -21.62
C VAL A 42 -32.49 9.42 -22.24
N ALA A 43 -32.06 9.38 -23.50
CA ALA A 43 -31.72 8.14 -24.17
C ALA A 43 -30.80 7.32 -23.24
N PRO A 44 -31.00 6.00 -23.10
CA PRO A 44 -30.08 5.18 -22.35
C PRO A 44 -28.69 5.39 -22.98
N VAL A 45 -27.76 5.96 -22.20
CA VAL A 45 -26.36 6.04 -22.61
C VAL A 45 -25.94 4.61 -22.91
N SER A 46 -25.82 4.29 -24.20
CA SER A 46 -25.34 3.00 -24.66
C SER A 46 -24.06 2.72 -23.91
N ALA A 47 -24.07 1.66 -23.09
CA ALA A 47 -22.90 1.24 -22.33
C ALA A 47 -21.74 1.11 -23.33
N THR A 48 -20.80 2.05 -23.26
CA THR A 48 -19.60 2.03 -24.08
C THR A 48 -18.97 0.65 -23.88
N PRO A 49 -18.62 -0.09 -24.97
CA PRO A 49 -17.91 -1.34 -24.83
C PRO A 49 -16.73 -1.10 -23.90
N GLN A 50 -16.65 -1.88 -22.82
CA GLN A 50 -15.57 -1.82 -21.83
C GLN A 50 -14.26 -1.71 -22.61
N ALA A 51 -13.63 -0.53 -22.56
CA ALA A 51 -12.45 -0.25 -23.34
C ALA A 51 -11.41 -1.31 -22.95
N VAL A 52 -10.99 -2.12 -23.91
CA VAL A 52 -9.97 -3.15 -23.69
C VAL A 52 -8.69 -2.41 -23.36
N VAL A 53 -8.38 -2.29 -22.08
CA VAL A 53 -7.14 -1.68 -21.61
C VAL A 53 -5.97 -2.53 -22.09
N PRO A 54 -4.93 -1.92 -22.68
CA PRO A 54 -3.77 -2.66 -23.16
C PRO A 54 -3.07 -3.34 -21.98
N ARG A 55 -2.76 -4.63 -22.14
CA ARG A 55 -1.94 -5.38 -21.18
C ARG A 55 -0.47 -5.07 -21.44
N VAL A 56 0.14 -4.32 -20.52
CA VAL A 56 1.56 -3.93 -20.60
C VAL A 56 2.48 -5.02 -20.07
N LEU A 57 2.03 -5.77 -19.06
CA LEU A 57 2.75 -6.89 -18.45
C LEU A 57 2.03 -8.21 -18.70
N SER A 58 2.80 -9.30 -18.73
CA SER A 58 2.26 -10.65 -18.73
C SER A 58 1.54 -10.94 -17.41
N ASP A 59 0.56 -11.86 -17.42
CA ASP A 59 -0.16 -12.25 -16.21
C ASP A 59 0.78 -12.92 -15.20
N ALA A 60 1.77 -13.66 -15.68
CA ALA A 60 2.79 -14.31 -14.86
C ALA A 60 3.67 -13.28 -14.15
N ASP A 61 4.21 -12.28 -14.87
CA ASP A 61 5.04 -11.24 -14.25
C ASP A 61 4.20 -10.37 -13.32
N THR A 62 2.94 -10.10 -13.65
CA THR A 62 2.03 -9.36 -12.76
C THR A 62 1.89 -10.05 -11.40
N GLN A 63 1.68 -11.37 -11.39
CA GLN A 63 1.60 -12.16 -10.16
C GLN A 63 2.94 -12.18 -9.41
N LEU A 64 4.06 -12.31 -10.12
CA LEU A 64 5.39 -12.26 -9.52
C LEU A 64 5.65 -10.91 -8.86
N TYR A 65 5.35 -9.80 -9.53
CA TYR A 65 5.51 -8.47 -8.99
C TYR A 65 4.67 -8.25 -7.74
N GLN A 66 3.39 -8.60 -7.76
CA GLN A 66 2.52 -8.53 -6.58
C GLN A 66 3.15 -9.27 -5.40
N ARG A 67 3.60 -10.50 -5.63
CA ARG A 67 4.22 -11.31 -4.58
C ARG A 67 5.54 -10.73 -4.09
N ILE A 68 6.37 -10.18 -4.97
CA ILE A 68 7.62 -9.50 -4.61
C ILE A 68 7.33 -8.33 -3.67
N PHE A 69 6.35 -7.48 -3.99
CA PHE A 69 5.99 -6.35 -3.14
C PHE A 69 5.51 -6.82 -1.76
N GLU A 70 4.65 -7.84 -1.69
CA GLU A 70 4.16 -8.42 -0.42
C GLU A 70 5.31 -8.92 0.46
N VAL A 71 6.18 -9.80 -0.07
CA VAL A 71 7.25 -10.38 0.74
C VAL A 71 8.31 -9.34 1.15
N GLN A 72 8.48 -8.28 0.36
CA GLN A 72 9.34 -7.15 0.72
C GLN A 72 8.76 -6.27 1.83
N GLU A 73 7.44 -6.15 1.97
CA GLU A 73 6.82 -5.47 3.13
C GLU A 73 7.14 -6.20 4.43
N ASP A 74 7.16 -7.53 4.38
CA ASP A 74 7.58 -8.39 5.48
C ASP A 74 9.11 -8.49 5.62
N GLY A 75 9.87 -7.90 4.71
CA GLY A 75 11.32 -7.93 4.68
C GLY A 75 11.93 -9.32 4.48
N ASP A 76 11.20 -10.22 3.83
CA ASP A 76 11.76 -11.48 3.33
C ASP A 76 12.51 -11.22 2.01
N TRP A 77 13.70 -10.66 2.14
CA TRP A 77 14.56 -10.30 1.01
C TRP A 77 15.00 -11.51 0.20
N LYS A 78 15.18 -12.66 0.87
CA LYS A 78 15.62 -13.89 0.22
C LYS A 78 14.53 -14.41 -0.70
N GLU A 79 13.27 -14.41 -0.26
CA GLU A 79 12.16 -14.76 -1.13
C GLU A 79 11.95 -13.73 -2.24
N ALA A 80 12.03 -12.45 -1.93
CA ALA A 80 11.96 -11.39 -2.95
C ALA A 80 12.98 -11.62 -4.07
N ASP A 81 14.25 -11.88 -3.74
CA ASP A 81 15.32 -12.11 -4.71
C ASP A 81 15.08 -13.37 -5.54
N ARG A 82 14.54 -14.44 -4.93
CA ARG A 82 14.14 -15.66 -5.66
C ARG A 82 13.02 -15.40 -6.66
N LEU A 83 12.05 -14.56 -6.31
CA LEU A 83 10.94 -14.21 -7.20
C LEU A 83 11.40 -13.25 -8.31
N ILE A 84 12.24 -12.27 -7.98
CA ILE A 84 12.84 -11.35 -8.96
C ILE A 84 13.62 -12.11 -10.03
N ALA A 85 14.33 -13.18 -9.65
CA ALA A 85 15.07 -14.02 -10.59
C ALA A 85 14.17 -14.75 -11.61
N LYS A 86 12.87 -14.87 -11.36
CA LYS A 86 11.89 -15.52 -12.25
C LYS A 86 11.21 -14.54 -13.21
N LEU A 87 11.40 -13.23 -13.02
CA LEU A 87 10.77 -12.21 -13.87
C LEU A 87 11.32 -12.28 -15.29
N SER A 88 10.41 -12.27 -16.26
CA SER A 88 10.76 -12.19 -17.67
C SER A 88 10.97 -10.74 -18.10
N ASP A 89 10.10 -9.84 -17.64
CA ASP A 89 10.21 -8.40 -17.86
C ASP A 89 10.56 -7.65 -16.57
N LYS A 90 11.58 -6.79 -16.62
CA LYS A 90 12.12 -6.00 -15.50
C LYS A 90 11.63 -4.55 -15.48
N LEU A 91 10.57 -4.22 -16.22
CA LEU A 91 10.03 -2.85 -16.35
C LEU A 91 9.75 -2.17 -15.00
N LEU A 92 9.26 -2.90 -13.99
CA LEU A 92 8.92 -2.33 -12.67
C LEU A 92 10.06 -2.39 -11.63
N MET A 93 11.28 -2.70 -12.04
CA MET A 93 12.38 -2.93 -11.07
C MET A 93 12.76 -1.69 -10.28
N GLY A 94 12.64 -0.49 -10.88
CA GLY A 94 12.87 0.77 -10.17
C GLY A 94 11.96 0.91 -8.94
N HIS A 95 10.69 0.52 -9.07
CA HIS A 95 9.71 0.53 -7.96
C HIS A 95 10.02 -0.54 -6.91
N VAL A 96 10.37 -1.76 -7.34
CA VAL A 96 10.74 -2.86 -6.43
C VAL A 96 11.95 -2.47 -5.57
N LEU A 97 12.98 -1.92 -6.19
CA LEU A 97 14.19 -1.45 -5.49
C LEU A 97 13.88 -0.26 -4.58
N ALA A 98 13.03 0.68 -5.02
CA ALA A 98 12.63 1.81 -4.20
C ALA A 98 11.93 1.39 -2.91
N GLN A 99 11.02 0.41 -2.97
CA GLN A 99 10.35 -0.14 -1.78
C GLN A 99 11.39 -0.74 -0.81
N ARG A 100 12.31 -1.56 -1.32
CA ARG A 100 13.39 -2.17 -0.53
C ARG A 100 14.25 -1.09 0.13
N TYR A 101 14.69 -0.09 -0.61
CA TYR A 101 15.62 0.92 -0.12
C TYR A 101 15.00 1.90 0.87
N LEU A 102 13.69 2.13 0.75
CA LEU A 102 12.93 2.99 1.64
C LEU A 102 12.26 2.22 2.78
N HIS A 103 12.53 0.93 2.91
CA HIS A 103 11.93 0.11 3.95
C HIS A 103 12.27 0.66 5.36
N PRO A 104 11.28 0.80 6.26
CA PRO A 104 11.46 1.58 7.49
C PRO A 104 12.41 0.96 8.52
N ARG A 105 12.47 -0.38 8.59
CA ARG A 105 13.20 -1.10 9.66
C ARG A 105 14.11 -2.23 9.20
N LYS A 106 13.60 -3.13 8.35
CA LYS A 106 14.25 -4.41 8.00
C LYS A 106 15.32 -4.33 6.90
N TYR A 107 15.48 -3.18 6.23
CA TYR A 107 16.54 -2.98 5.25
C TYR A 107 17.13 -1.58 5.43
N ARG A 108 18.46 -1.49 5.38
CA ARG A 108 19.18 -0.22 5.51
C ARG A 108 20.14 -0.07 4.33
N SER A 109 19.71 0.66 3.31
CA SER A 109 20.58 0.94 2.16
C SER A 109 21.82 1.74 2.52
N ASN A 110 22.93 1.47 1.85
CA ASN A 110 24.11 2.32 1.91
C ASN A 110 24.09 3.40 0.82
N TYR A 111 25.00 4.38 0.91
CA TYR A 111 25.08 5.46 -0.07
C TYR A 111 25.33 4.97 -1.50
N LYS A 112 26.14 3.91 -1.68
CA LYS A 112 26.47 3.39 -3.01
C LYS A 112 25.23 2.85 -3.73
N GLU A 113 24.39 2.10 -3.02
CA GLU A 113 23.12 1.58 -3.54
C GLU A 113 22.16 2.71 -3.92
N LEU A 114 21.99 3.70 -3.03
CA LEU A 114 21.10 4.83 -3.30
C LEU A 114 21.60 5.67 -4.48
N LYS A 115 22.93 5.86 -4.60
CA LYS A 115 23.54 6.54 -5.73
C LYS A 115 23.33 5.76 -7.03
N ALA A 116 23.49 4.44 -7.02
CA ALA A 116 23.27 3.58 -8.17
C ALA A 116 21.81 3.65 -8.63
N TRP A 117 20.87 3.53 -7.69
CA TRP A 117 19.44 3.67 -7.99
C TRP A 117 19.11 5.03 -8.61
N MET A 118 19.68 6.12 -8.09
CA MET A 118 19.48 7.46 -8.65
C MET A 118 20.07 7.62 -10.06
N ALA A 119 21.09 6.83 -10.43
CA ALA A 119 21.65 6.89 -11.77
C ALA A 119 20.70 6.28 -12.82
N GLU A 120 19.89 5.29 -12.42
CA GLU A 120 18.99 4.55 -13.31
C GLU A 120 17.55 5.07 -13.27
N TYR A 121 17.06 5.52 -12.11
CA TYR A 121 15.62 5.79 -11.86
C TYR A 121 15.36 7.21 -11.33
N ALA A 122 16.12 8.21 -11.78
CA ALA A 122 16.00 9.59 -11.30
C ALA A 122 14.63 10.25 -11.58
N ASP A 123 13.90 9.75 -12.58
CA ASP A 123 12.58 10.19 -13.02
C ASP A 123 11.44 9.60 -12.19
N HIS A 124 11.72 8.59 -11.37
CA HIS A 124 10.71 7.93 -10.58
C HIS A 124 10.18 8.83 -9.46
N PRO A 125 8.90 8.67 -9.05
CA PRO A 125 8.30 9.48 -8.00
C PRO A 125 9.02 9.35 -6.65
N GLN A 126 9.70 8.22 -6.40
CA GLN A 126 10.48 8.00 -5.17
C GLN A 126 11.85 8.71 -5.18
N ALA A 127 12.31 9.23 -6.33
CA ALA A 127 13.67 9.74 -6.50
C ALA A 127 14.01 10.88 -5.53
N ARG A 128 13.08 11.81 -5.31
CA ARG A 128 13.28 12.89 -4.32
C ARG A 128 13.59 12.34 -2.92
N ARG A 129 12.88 11.30 -2.49
CA ARG A 129 13.04 10.70 -1.16
C ARG A 129 14.34 9.92 -1.06
N ILE A 130 14.69 9.17 -2.10
CA ILE A 130 15.94 8.40 -2.19
C ILE A 130 17.16 9.33 -2.24
N TYR A 131 17.08 10.42 -3.01
CA TYR A 131 18.12 11.44 -3.05
C TYR A 131 18.35 12.09 -1.67
N GLN A 132 17.29 12.50 -0.99
CA GLN A 132 17.42 13.03 0.38
C GLN A 132 18.02 11.99 1.34
N LEU A 133 17.67 10.71 1.17
CA LEU A 133 18.23 9.62 1.97
C LEU A 133 19.71 9.41 1.68
N SER A 134 20.14 9.55 0.42
CA SER A 134 21.55 9.41 0.04
C SER A 134 22.40 10.52 0.65
N LEU A 135 21.93 11.77 0.63
CA LEU A 135 22.64 12.90 1.26
C LEU A 135 22.86 12.70 2.76
N ARG A 136 21.89 12.11 3.48
CA ARG A 136 22.02 11.80 4.92
C ARG A 136 22.99 10.66 5.22
N ARG A 137 23.35 9.86 4.21
CA ARG A 137 24.17 8.64 4.36
C ARG A 137 25.52 8.73 3.65
N ARG A 138 25.84 9.90 3.08
CA ARG A 138 27.14 10.22 2.48
C ARG A 138 28.21 10.35 3.56
#